data_AF-A0A8T5QN96-F1
#
_entry.id   AF-A0A8T5QN96-F1
#
_cell.length_a   1.000
_cell.length_b   1.000
_cell.length_c   1.000
_cell.angle_alpha   90.00
_cell.angle_beta   90.00
_cell.angle_gamma   90.00
#
_symmetry.space_group_name_H-M   'P 1'
#
loop_
_entity.id
_entity.type
_entity.pdbx_description
1 polymer ?
#
loop_
_entity_poly.entity_id
_entity_poly.type
_entity_poly.pdbx_seq_one_letter_code
_entity_poly.pdbx_strand_id
1 'polypeptide(L)'
;MAFEPVIIINGLSQVAVSVASVLLALKLGKEKKNLLKKPFYLLSGAFLVVALINILWSFGIIDISKADNMIIGPIFNLIFLGVWFYTGVVLSGHRHIYYLIPVFIMSINAFLLFNNLAVVSDVITGLVLMGVFFHLGFVDNDIIKKMSFAGMAYGLLLAVTSVISYAAGIAHTNSFWFIPNIAVLYLLYLFWQDSSIRASAQEITKHHIPVIAEVFKLGFFILSISIFIMLGTLGVHELGHSLAAKSFGCSHTTSFGIGQAVTHITCESASGSTFITLAGFLLTVIISLLIYFMGNDFAKRIAHMMFGFSMLIALDDFTVLSTPYSAVTALIVVSSIFIGYGIVRIVKNYELEYSDYEASAHAS
;
A
#
# COMPACT_ATOMS: atom_id res chain seq x y z
N MET A 1 9.73 -23.66 -23.19
CA MET A 1 9.05 -22.37 -22.97
C MET A 1 8.70 -21.78 -24.33
N ALA A 2 7.43 -21.46 -24.56
CA ALA A 2 7.04 -20.73 -25.76
C ALA A 2 7.54 -19.29 -25.62
N PHE A 3 8.07 -18.72 -26.70
CA PHE A 3 8.41 -17.31 -26.77
C PHE A 3 7.14 -16.48 -26.59
N GLU A 4 7.08 -15.62 -25.57
CA GLU A 4 5.92 -14.76 -25.30
C GLU A 4 6.25 -13.30 -25.65
N PRO A 5 5.81 -12.80 -26.83
CA PRO A 5 6.17 -11.46 -27.31
C PRO A 5 5.79 -10.34 -26.33
N VAL A 6 4.70 -10.53 -25.58
CA VAL A 6 4.19 -9.54 -24.62
C VAL A 6 5.19 -9.29 -23.48
N ILE A 7 5.84 -10.33 -22.96
CA ILE A 7 6.83 -10.20 -21.88
C ILE A 7 8.03 -9.36 -22.36
N ILE A 8 8.48 -9.57 -23.60
CA ILE A 8 9.59 -8.81 -24.20
C ILE A 8 9.20 -7.35 -24.38
N ILE A 9 8.00 -7.07 -24.91
CA ILE A 9 7.52 -5.70 -25.10
C ILE A 9 7.39 -5.00 -23.74
N ASN A 10 6.90 -5.69 -22.72
CA ASN A 10 6.87 -5.18 -21.34
C ASN A 10 8.28 -4.85 -20.85
N GLY A 11 9.24 -5.77 -20.98
CA GLY A 11 10.64 -5.55 -20.62
C GLY A 11 11.26 -4.34 -21.35
N LEU A 12 11.08 -4.22 -22.66
CA LEU A 12 11.58 -3.10 -23.45
C LEU A 12 10.97 -1.75 -23.02
N SER A 13 9.66 -1.73 -22.77
CA SER A 13 8.99 -0.51 -22.27
C SER A 13 9.52 -0.09 -20.89
N GLN A 14 9.85 -1.05 -20.02
CA GLN A 14 10.47 -0.79 -18.71
C GLN A 14 11.91 -0.27 -18.85
N VAL A 15 12.70 -0.80 -19.81
CA VAL A 15 14.02 -0.23 -20.15
C VAL A 15 13.86 1.23 -20.58
N ALA A 16 12.89 1.54 -21.44
CA ALA A 16 12.65 2.91 -21.89
C ALA A 16 12.32 3.84 -20.72
N VAL A 17 11.44 3.43 -19.80
CA VAL A 17 11.11 4.20 -18.58
C VAL A 17 12.36 4.38 -17.70
N SER A 18 13.18 3.34 -17.56
CA SER A 18 14.41 3.39 -16.76
C SER A 18 15.41 4.40 -17.33
N VAL A 19 15.65 4.36 -18.65
CA VAL A 19 16.54 5.30 -19.35
C VAL A 19 16.01 6.73 -19.22
N ALA A 20 14.72 6.95 -19.49
CA ALA A 20 14.09 8.27 -19.35
C ALA A 20 14.24 8.82 -17.92
N SER A 21 14.08 7.96 -16.91
CA SER A 21 14.23 8.32 -15.49
C SER A 21 15.67 8.70 -15.13
N VAL A 22 16.68 7.95 -15.58
CA VAL A 22 18.11 8.32 -15.39
C VAL A 22 18.42 9.65 -16.08
N LEU A 23 17.99 9.82 -17.33
CA LEU A 23 18.23 11.06 -18.06
C LEU A 23 17.63 12.24 -17.29
N LEU A 24 16.39 12.12 -16.84
CA LEU A 24 15.74 13.15 -16.03
C LEU A 24 16.51 13.42 -14.73
N ALA A 25 16.94 12.37 -14.01
CA ALA A 25 17.74 12.51 -12.80
C ALA A 25 19.09 13.23 -13.05
N LEU A 26 19.76 12.93 -14.16
CA LEU A 26 20.99 13.61 -14.60
C LEU A 26 20.74 15.08 -14.91
N LYS A 27 19.63 15.39 -15.58
CA LYS A 27 19.22 16.77 -15.90
C LYS A 27 18.92 17.57 -14.63
N LEU A 28 18.16 17.01 -13.70
CA LEU A 28 17.86 17.61 -12.39
C LEU A 28 19.14 17.76 -11.55
N GLY A 29 20.09 16.85 -11.71
CA GLY A 29 21.36 16.86 -10.98
C GLY A 29 22.37 17.92 -11.41
N LYS A 30 22.11 18.68 -12.49
CA LYS A 30 22.90 19.87 -12.84
C LYS A 30 22.77 20.97 -11.77
N GLU A 31 21.72 20.92 -10.95
CA GLU A 31 21.51 21.83 -9.83
C GLU A 31 21.95 21.18 -8.51
N LYS A 32 22.83 21.87 -7.75
CA LYS A 32 23.50 21.30 -6.57
C LYS A 32 22.57 20.83 -5.44
N LYS A 33 21.27 21.16 -5.43
CA LYS A 33 20.33 20.85 -4.33
C LYS A 33 18.95 20.32 -4.78
N ASN A 34 18.80 19.79 -5.99
CA ASN A 34 17.49 19.31 -6.42
C ASN A 34 17.07 18.00 -5.68
N LEU A 35 16.04 18.10 -4.86
CA LEU A 35 15.51 17.01 -4.03
C LEU A 35 14.91 15.84 -4.83
N LEU A 36 14.52 16.05 -6.09
CA LEU A 36 13.88 15.04 -6.93
C LEU A 36 14.89 14.11 -7.62
N LYS A 37 16.19 14.47 -7.63
CA LYS A 37 17.24 13.66 -8.27
C LYS A 37 17.28 12.22 -7.77
N LYS A 38 17.30 12.02 -6.46
CA LYS A 38 17.45 10.69 -5.83
C LYS A 38 16.24 9.77 -6.12
N PRO A 39 14.98 10.22 -5.95
CA PRO A 39 13.81 9.43 -6.32
C PRO A 39 13.82 8.94 -7.77
N PHE A 40 14.24 9.77 -8.73
CA PHE A 40 14.27 9.34 -10.14
C PHE A 40 15.39 8.33 -10.45
N TYR A 41 16.52 8.34 -9.72
CA TYR A 41 17.48 7.22 -9.77
C TYR A 41 16.91 5.94 -9.19
N LEU A 42 16.19 6.03 -8.06
CA LEU A 42 15.53 4.88 -7.46
C LEU A 42 14.48 4.29 -8.42
N LEU A 43 13.69 5.14 -9.06
CA LEU A 43 12.72 4.76 -10.08
C LEU A 43 13.39 4.04 -11.24
N SER A 44 14.48 4.60 -11.77
CA SER A 44 15.24 3.96 -12.85
C SER A 44 15.76 2.59 -12.45
N GLY A 45 16.37 2.46 -11.26
CA GLY A 45 16.88 1.19 -10.75
C GLY A 45 15.78 0.14 -10.64
N ALA A 46 14.62 0.52 -10.08
CA ALA A 46 13.47 -0.37 -9.95
C ALA A 46 12.97 -0.87 -11.32
N PHE A 47 12.77 0.02 -12.29
CA PHE A 47 12.36 -0.37 -13.64
C PHE A 47 13.41 -1.22 -14.36
N LEU A 48 14.70 -0.95 -14.15
CA LEU A 48 15.78 -1.73 -14.76
C LEU A 48 15.79 -3.16 -14.22
N VAL A 49 15.62 -3.33 -12.91
CA VAL A 49 15.56 -4.66 -12.28
C VAL A 49 14.39 -5.47 -12.86
N VAL A 50 13.18 -4.88 -12.89
CA VAL A 50 12.00 -5.59 -13.44
C VAL A 50 12.17 -5.85 -14.94
N ALA A 51 12.77 -4.93 -15.70
CA ALA A 51 13.06 -5.13 -17.12
C ALA A 51 14.01 -6.32 -17.34
N LEU A 52 15.09 -6.41 -16.57
CA LEU A 52 16.04 -7.51 -16.65
C LEU A 52 15.38 -8.84 -16.30
N ILE A 53 14.55 -8.87 -15.25
CA ILE A 53 13.77 -10.05 -14.87
C ILE A 53 12.88 -10.50 -16.04
N ASN A 54 12.08 -9.59 -16.62
CA ASN A 54 11.20 -9.90 -17.74
C ASN A 54 11.98 -10.39 -18.98
N ILE A 55 13.08 -9.73 -19.34
CA ILE A 55 13.89 -10.11 -20.49
C ILE A 55 14.53 -11.47 -20.28
N LEU A 56 15.23 -11.69 -19.15
CA LEU A 56 15.88 -12.97 -18.85
C LEU A 56 14.87 -14.12 -18.79
N TRP A 57 13.68 -13.86 -18.23
CA TRP A 57 12.62 -14.86 -18.18
C TRP A 57 12.06 -15.19 -19.57
N SER A 58 11.87 -14.18 -20.43
CA SER A 58 11.40 -14.40 -21.81
C SER A 58 12.34 -15.26 -22.67
N PHE A 59 13.64 -15.24 -22.35
CA PHE A 59 14.65 -16.10 -22.99
C PHE A 59 14.84 -17.46 -22.30
N GLY A 60 14.07 -17.74 -21.24
CA GLY A 60 14.18 -18.98 -20.45
C GLY A 60 15.50 -19.11 -19.70
N ILE A 61 16.20 -17.99 -19.43
CA ILE A 61 17.45 -17.98 -18.67
C ILE A 61 17.17 -18.16 -17.17
N ILE A 62 16.09 -17.56 -16.69
CA ILE A 62 15.56 -17.74 -15.33
C ILE A 62 14.17 -18.35 -15.42
N ASP A 63 13.81 -19.16 -14.43
CA ASP A 63 12.45 -19.68 -14.29
C ASP A 63 11.79 -18.98 -13.10
N ILE A 64 10.74 -18.20 -13.37
CA ILE A 64 10.03 -17.42 -12.36
C ILE A 64 8.74 -18.15 -12.04
N SER A 65 8.61 -18.61 -10.80
CA SER A 65 7.36 -19.22 -10.37
C SER A 65 6.24 -18.18 -10.29
N LYS A 66 4.98 -18.63 -10.36
CA LYS A 66 3.83 -17.73 -10.16
C LYS A 66 3.91 -17.01 -8.80
N ALA A 67 4.42 -17.68 -7.77
CA ALA A 67 4.58 -17.11 -6.43
C ALA A 67 5.61 -15.97 -6.42
N ASP A 68 6.73 -16.12 -7.14
CA ASP A 68 7.75 -15.07 -7.24
C ASP A 68 7.18 -13.80 -7.89
N ASN A 69 6.41 -13.97 -8.97
CA ASN A 69 5.78 -12.83 -9.64
C ASN A 69 4.73 -12.14 -8.75
N MET A 70 4.01 -12.91 -7.93
CA MET A 70 3.07 -12.34 -6.95
C MET A 70 3.76 -11.47 -5.90
N ILE A 71 5.06 -11.63 -5.66
CA ILE A 71 5.84 -10.84 -4.70
C ILE A 71 6.54 -9.67 -5.39
N ILE A 72 7.15 -9.90 -6.56
CA ILE A 72 7.94 -8.87 -7.28
C ILE A 72 7.05 -7.68 -7.68
N GLY A 73 5.86 -7.94 -8.22
CA GLY A 73 4.93 -6.89 -8.67
C GLY A 73 4.58 -5.90 -7.56
N PRO A 74 4.05 -6.34 -6.41
CA PRO A 74 3.75 -5.46 -5.29
C PRO A 74 4.98 -4.70 -4.76
N ILE A 75 6.14 -5.35 -4.60
CA ILE A 75 7.36 -4.64 -4.15
C ILE A 75 7.72 -3.51 -5.11
N PHE A 76 7.66 -3.78 -6.42
CA PHE A 76 7.87 -2.75 -7.43
C PHE A 76 6.86 -1.61 -7.32
N ASN A 77 5.57 -1.93 -7.17
CA ASN A 77 4.51 -0.95 -6.99
C ASN A 77 4.70 -0.08 -5.74
N LEU A 78 5.22 -0.65 -4.64
CA LEU A 78 5.53 0.12 -3.43
C LEU A 78 6.65 1.14 -3.67
N ILE A 79 7.71 0.74 -4.38
CA ILE A 79 8.81 1.66 -4.73
C ILE A 79 8.29 2.76 -5.68
N PHE A 80 7.55 2.35 -6.72
CA PHE A 80 6.98 3.26 -7.72
C PHE A 80 6.06 4.29 -7.07
N LEU A 81 5.14 3.84 -6.23
CA LEU A 81 4.22 4.69 -5.50
C LEU A 81 4.95 5.59 -4.51
N GLY A 82 5.95 5.09 -3.79
CA GLY A 82 6.78 5.89 -2.89
C GLY A 82 7.48 7.05 -3.61
N VAL A 83 8.05 6.80 -4.80
CA VAL A 83 8.68 7.85 -5.62
C VAL A 83 7.67 8.92 -6.03
N TRP A 84 6.49 8.51 -6.53
CA TRP A 84 5.48 9.45 -7.02
C TRP A 84 4.79 10.21 -5.91
N PHE A 85 4.51 9.54 -4.79
CA PHE A 85 4.02 10.16 -3.57
C PHE A 85 4.99 11.24 -3.09
N TYR A 86 6.28 10.90 -2.97
CA TYR A 86 7.32 11.86 -2.58
C TYR A 86 7.39 13.05 -3.55
N THR A 87 7.34 12.77 -4.85
CA THR A 87 7.34 13.81 -5.88
C THR A 87 6.10 14.71 -5.74
N GLY A 88 4.94 14.14 -5.44
CA GLY A 88 3.72 14.88 -5.15
C GLY A 88 3.85 15.80 -3.94
N VAL A 89 4.43 15.31 -2.84
CA VAL A 89 4.68 16.11 -1.63
C VAL A 89 5.63 17.27 -1.95
N VAL A 90 6.74 17.01 -2.64
CA VAL A 90 7.72 18.05 -2.99
C VAL A 90 7.13 19.10 -3.91
N LEU A 91 6.28 18.73 -4.88
CA LEU A 91 5.72 19.68 -5.85
C LEU A 91 4.51 20.45 -5.32
N SER A 92 3.68 19.82 -4.50
CA SER A 92 2.48 20.49 -3.96
C SER A 92 2.80 21.46 -2.84
N GLY A 93 3.85 21.20 -2.05
CA GLY A 93 4.11 21.91 -0.80
C GLY A 93 3.00 21.73 0.27
N HIS A 94 1.95 20.96 -0.02
CA HIS A 94 0.79 20.80 0.84
C HIS A 94 0.89 19.51 1.66
N ARG A 95 0.73 19.63 2.98
CA ARG A 95 0.73 18.50 3.92
C ARG A 95 -0.44 17.53 3.67
N HIS A 96 -1.53 17.98 3.05
CA HIS A 96 -2.71 17.15 2.77
C HIS A 96 -2.42 15.87 1.96
N ILE A 97 -1.33 15.80 1.19
CA ILE A 97 -0.95 14.56 0.49
C ILE A 97 -0.66 13.41 1.48
N TYR A 98 -0.27 13.70 2.72
CA TYR A 98 -0.07 12.70 3.78
C TYR A 98 -1.33 11.88 4.11
N TYR A 99 -2.54 12.40 3.83
CA TYR A 99 -3.78 11.63 3.99
C TYR A 99 -3.91 10.44 3.04
N LEU A 100 -3.05 10.34 2.01
CA LEU A 100 -3.02 9.18 1.12
C LEU A 100 -2.10 8.04 1.63
N ILE A 101 -1.27 8.29 2.66
CA ILE A 101 -0.47 7.25 3.35
C ILE A 101 -1.34 6.12 3.92
N PRO A 102 -2.49 6.39 4.57
CA PRO A 102 -3.42 5.33 4.99
C PRO A 102 -3.83 4.41 3.83
N VAL A 103 -4.17 4.97 2.67
CA VAL A 103 -4.58 4.19 1.49
C VAL A 103 -3.41 3.34 0.97
N PHE A 104 -2.20 3.90 1.00
CA PHE A 104 -0.97 3.15 0.72
C PHE A 104 -0.75 1.98 1.68
N ILE A 105 -0.93 2.18 2.98
CA ILE A 105 -0.73 1.11 3.98
C ILE A 105 -1.86 0.08 3.91
N MET A 106 -3.09 0.49 3.61
CA MET A 106 -4.18 -0.43 3.32
C MET A 106 -3.88 -1.29 2.10
N SER A 107 -3.16 -0.77 1.10
CA SER A 107 -2.66 -1.58 -0.02
C SER A 107 -1.67 -2.67 0.42
N ILE A 108 -0.82 -2.37 1.41
CA ILE A 108 0.12 -3.31 2.06
C ILE A 108 -0.62 -4.30 2.97
N ASN A 109 -1.81 -3.99 3.48
CA ASN A 109 -2.59 -4.95 4.26
C ASN A 109 -3.43 -5.86 3.37
N ALA A 110 -3.99 -5.31 2.29
CA ALA A 110 -4.62 -6.11 1.23
C ALA A 110 -3.63 -7.11 0.61
N PHE A 111 -2.32 -6.80 0.66
CA PHE A 111 -1.24 -7.69 0.24
C PHE A 111 -1.24 -9.06 0.95
N LEU A 112 -1.79 -9.17 2.17
CA LEU A 112 -1.75 -10.40 2.95
C LEU A 112 -2.99 -11.31 2.77
N LEU A 113 -4.03 -10.83 2.09
CA LEU A 113 -5.36 -11.44 2.17
C LEU A 113 -5.90 -12.02 0.87
N PHE A 114 -5.30 -11.72 -0.29
CA PHE A 114 -5.88 -12.11 -1.59
C PHE A 114 -4.98 -13.05 -2.40
N ASN A 115 -5.59 -14.12 -2.92
CA ASN A 115 -4.97 -15.06 -3.87
C ASN A 115 -4.57 -14.43 -5.23
N ASN A 116 -5.05 -13.21 -5.52
CA ASN A 116 -4.69 -12.44 -6.72
C ASN A 116 -3.94 -11.15 -6.36
N LEU A 117 -2.93 -11.34 -5.52
CA LEU A 117 -2.12 -10.30 -4.89
C LEU A 117 -1.68 -9.18 -5.84
N ALA A 118 -1.13 -9.55 -6.99
CA ALA A 118 -0.54 -8.60 -7.92
C ALA A 118 -1.60 -7.67 -8.55
N VAL A 119 -2.77 -8.20 -8.92
CA VAL A 119 -3.88 -7.42 -9.49
C VAL A 119 -4.43 -6.42 -8.47
N VAL A 120 -4.67 -6.87 -7.25
CA VAL A 120 -5.18 -6.01 -6.17
C VAL A 120 -4.17 -4.90 -5.87
N SER A 121 -2.88 -5.23 -5.80
CA SER A 121 -1.82 -4.25 -5.62
C SER A 121 -1.83 -3.19 -6.71
N ASP A 122 -1.89 -3.58 -7.99
CA ASP A 122 -1.90 -2.62 -9.10
C ASP A 122 -3.11 -1.68 -9.05
N VAL A 123 -4.30 -2.21 -8.76
CA VAL A 123 -5.53 -1.43 -8.68
C VAL A 123 -5.42 -0.39 -7.57
N ILE A 124 -4.98 -0.81 -6.37
CA ILE A 124 -4.84 0.13 -5.26
C ILE A 124 -3.74 1.15 -5.56
N THR A 125 -2.60 0.74 -6.09
CA THR A 125 -1.54 1.65 -6.53
C THR A 125 -2.05 2.66 -7.54
N GLY A 126 -2.83 2.23 -8.53
CA GLY A 126 -3.46 3.09 -9.51
C GLY A 126 -4.37 4.14 -8.87
N LEU A 127 -5.24 3.73 -7.95
CA LEU A 127 -6.14 4.63 -7.21
C LEU A 127 -5.39 5.63 -6.32
N VAL A 128 -4.35 5.19 -5.60
CA VAL A 128 -3.54 6.10 -4.76
C VAL A 128 -2.84 7.13 -5.63
N LEU A 129 -2.26 6.71 -6.75
CA LEU A 129 -1.60 7.62 -7.68
C LEU A 129 -2.59 8.63 -8.28
N MET A 130 -3.80 8.20 -8.64
CA MET A 130 -4.86 9.13 -9.05
C MET A 130 -5.10 10.19 -7.97
N GLY A 131 -5.14 9.81 -6.69
CA GLY A 131 -5.25 10.77 -5.58
C GLY A 131 -4.05 11.73 -5.49
N VAL A 132 -2.82 11.23 -5.58
CA VAL A 132 -1.60 12.05 -5.54
C VAL A 132 -1.61 13.08 -6.67
N PHE A 133 -1.91 12.63 -7.89
CA PHE A 133 -1.94 13.50 -9.05
C PHE A 133 -3.14 14.43 -9.05
N PHE A 134 -4.31 14.01 -8.56
CA PHE A 134 -5.45 14.89 -8.35
C PHE A 134 -5.08 16.07 -7.45
N HIS A 135 -4.37 15.81 -6.34
CA HIS A 135 -3.87 16.88 -5.47
C HIS A 135 -2.89 17.83 -6.17
N LEU A 136 -2.02 17.32 -7.05
CA LEU A 136 -1.14 18.17 -7.86
C LEU A 136 -1.91 19.09 -8.81
N GLY A 137 -3.15 18.74 -9.19
CA GLY A 137 -3.98 19.57 -10.07
C GLY A 137 -4.38 20.92 -9.46
N PHE A 138 -4.29 21.07 -8.13
CA PHE A 138 -4.58 22.31 -7.43
C PHE A 138 -3.38 23.27 -7.36
N VAL A 139 -2.19 22.84 -7.77
CA VAL A 139 -1.00 23.71 -7.81
C VAL A 139 -1.16 24.70 -8.96
N ASP A 140 -0.91 25.97 -8.70
CA ASP A 140 -1.07 27.03 -9.71
C ASP A 140 0.13 27.09 -10.69
N ASN A 141 0.30 26.01 -11.45
CA ASN A 141 1.30 25.89 -12.50
C ASN A 141 0.72 25.01 -13.63
N ASP A 142 0.66 25.54 -14.85
CA ASP A 142 0.05 24.88 -16.00
C ASP A 142 0.70 23.55 -16.36
N ILE A 143 2.01 23.41 -16.16
CA ILE A 143 2.72 22.17 -16.44
C ILE A 143 2.41 21.14 -15.35
N ILE A 144 2.40 21.55 -14.08
CA ILE A 144 1.99 20.65 -12.97
C ILE A 144 0.53 20.20 -13.16
N LYS A 145 -0.38 21.06 -13.64
CA LYS A 145 -1.75 20.68 -14.00
C LYS A 145 -1.77 19.63 -15.13
N LYS A 146 -0.96 19.78 -16.18
CA LYS A 146 -0.83 18.77 -17.24
C LYS A 146 -0.29 17.43 -16.69
N MET A 147 0.65 17.50 -15.76
CA MET A 147 1.22 16.32 -15.10
C MET A 147 0.21 15.63 -14.19
N SER A 148 -0.63 16.41 -13.51
CA SER A 148 -1.78 15.90 -12.77
C SER A 148 -2.69 15.07 -13.67
N PHE A 149 -3.11 15.61 -14.83
CA PHE A 149 -3.94 14.85 -15.76
C PHE A 149 -3.24 13.60 -16.31
N ALA A 150 -1.97 13.72 -16.70
CA ALA A 150 -1.20 12.58 -17.21
C ALA A 150 -1.01 11.48 -16.16
N GLY A 151 -0.74 11.85 -14.92
CA GLY A 151 -0.57 10.91 -13.81
C GLY A 151 -1.88 10.27 -13.33
N MET A 152 -3.00 11.02 -13.35
CA MET A 152 -4.32 10.44 -13.14
C MET A 152 -4.68 9.44 -14.25
N ALA A 153 -4.38 9.76 -15.51
CA ALA A 153 -4.58 8.85 -16.64
C ALA A 153 -3.71 7.60 -16.50
N TYR A 154 -2.45 7.73 -16.04
CA TYR A 154 -1.60 6.59 -15.71
C TYR A 154 -2.23 5.69 -14.63
N GLY A 155 -2.65 6.27 -13.50
CA GLY A 155 -3.25 5.51 -12.40
C GLY A 155 -4.52 4.76 -12.84
N LEU A 156 -5.35 5.40 -13.68
CA LEU A 156 -6.52 4.78 -14.28
C LEU A 156 -6.15 3.65 -15.23
N LEU A 157 -5.18 3.87 -16.14
CA LEU A 157 -4.72 2.84 -17.07
C LEU A 157 -4.15 1.63 -16.33
N LEU A 158 -3.38 1.85 -15.26
CA LEU A 158 -2.85 0.77 -14.42
C LEU A 158 -4.00 -0.06 -13.83
N ALA A 159 -4.96 0.58 -13.16
CA ALA A 159 -6.08 -0.13 -12.55
C ALA A 159 -6.95 -0.86 -13.59
N VAL A 160 -7.29 -0.21 -14.69
CA VAL A 160 -8.15 -0.79 -15.74
C VAL A 160 -7.46 -1.95 -16.45
N THR A 161 -6.18 -1.81 -16.81
CA THR A 161 -5.45 -2.89 -17.49
C THR A 161 -5.29 -4.12 -16.59
N SER A 162 -5.06 -3.94 -15.28
CA SER A 162 -5.03 -5.04 -14.31
C SER A 162 -6.38 -5.74 -14.18
N VAL A 163 -7.48 -4.99 -14.08
CA VAL A 163 -8.84 -5.56 -13.97
C VAL A 163 -9.24 -6.31 -15.25
N ILE A 164 -8.97 -5.74 -16.43
CA ILE A 164 -9.28 -6.40 -17.71
C ILE A 164 -8.47 -7.69 -17.85
N SER A 165 -7.17 -7.66 -17.54
CA SER A 165 -6.31 -8.84 -17.63
C SER A 165 -6.81 -9.96 -16.71
N TYR A 166 -7.18 -9.60 -15.48
CA TYR A 166 -7.80 -10.53 -14.53
C TYR A 166 -9.13 -11.11 -15.06
N ALA A 167 -10.05 -10.26 -15.53
CA ALA A 167 -11.35 -10.69 -16.03
C ALA A 167 -11.25 -11.57 -17.28
N ALA A 168 -10.23 -11.36 -18.12
CA ALA A 168 -9.93 -12.16 -19.30
C ALA A 168 -9.20 -13.48 -18.98
N GLY A 169 -8.87 -13.76 -17.71
CA GLY A 169 -8.08 -14.92 -17.31
C GLY A 169 -6.63 -14.88 -17.80
N ILE A 170 -6.15 -13.69 -18.19
CA ILE A 170 -4.77 -13.47 -18.60
C ILE A 170 -3.92 -13.48 -17.34
N ALA A 171 -2.91 -14.36 -17.30
CA ALA A 171 -1.95 -14.38 -16.21
C ALA A 171 -1.33 -12.99 -16.03
N HIS A 172 -1.16 -12.53 -14.79
CA HIS A 172 -0.64 -11.18 -14.49
C HIS A 172 0.69 -10.87 -15.19
N THR A 173 1.53 -11.89 -15.36
CA THR A 173 2.79 -11.84 -16.11
C THR A 173 2.64 -11.42 -17.57
N ASN A 174 1.49 -11.74 -18.16
CA ASN A 174 1.19 -11.60 -19.58
C ASN A 174 0.25 -10.41 -19.84
N SER A 175 -0.06 -9.62 -18.82
CA SER A 175 -0.80 -8.38 -18.97
C SER A 175 -0.02 -7.36 -19.80
N PHE A 176 -0.74 -6.43 -20.43
CA PHE A 176 -0.18 -5.44 -21.34
C PHE A 176 0.43 -4.23 -20.60
N TRP A 177 1.43 -4.47 -19.73
CA TRP A 177 2.08 -3.44 -18.90
C TRP A 177 2.77 -2.33 -19.69
N PHE A 178 3.11 -2.57 -20.95
CA PHE A 178 3.64 -1.51 -21.81
C PHE A 178 2.66 -0.33 -21.99
N ILE A 179 1.35 -0.56 -21.88
CA ILE A 179 0.33 0.51 -21.98
C ILE A 179 0.49 1.54 -20.86
N PRO A 180 0.42 1.17 -19.56
CA PRO A 180 0.70 2.11 -18.48
C PRO A 180 2.13 2.69 -18.56
N ASN A 181 3.13 1.93 -19.02
CA ASN A 181 4.50 2.45 -19.17
C ASN A 181 4.62 3.60 -20.18
N ILE A 182 3.84 3.59 -21.27
CA ILE A 182 3.77 4.72 -22.22
C ILE A 182 3.26 5.99 -21.54
N ALA A 183 2.27 5.87 -20.65
CA ALA A 183 1.78 7.02 -19.89
C ALA A 183 2.85 7.54 -18.90
N VAL A 184 3.63 6.65 -18.27
CA VAL A 184 4.79 7.07 -17.45
C VAL A 184 5.84 7.80 -18.28
N LEU A 185 6.16 7.31 -19.48
CA LEU A 185 7.09 7.99 -20.38
C LEU A 185 6.62 9.40 -20.73
N TYR A 186 5.33 9.56 -21.04
CA TYR A 186 4.75 10.87 -21.28
C TYR A 186 4.83 11.79 -20.06
N LEU A 187 4.58 11.25 -18.87
CA LEU A 187 4.72 11.99 -17.61
C LEU A 187 6.18 12.43 -17.36
N LEU A 188 7.16 11.55 -17.58
CA LEU A 188 8.59 11.87 -17.48
C LEU A 188 9.00 12.92 -18.53
N TYR A 189 8.41 12.89 -19.71
CA TYR A 189 8.59 13.92 -20.73
C TYR A 189 8.08 15.29 -20.28
N LEU A 190 6.91 15.37 -19.62
CA LEU A 190 6.41 16.62 -19.04
C LEU A 190 7.37 17.16 -17.97
N PHE A 191 7.88 16.29 -17.08
CA PHE A 191 8.94 16.67 -16.13
C PHE A 191 10.20 17.20 -16.82
N TRP A 192 10.57 16.59 -17.95
CA TRP A 192 11.74 17.01 -18.69
C TRP A 192 11.58 18.41 -19.27
N GLN A 193 10.39 18.75 -19.79
CA GLN A 193 10.17 20.05 -20.43
C GLN A 193 10.29 21.23 -19.45
N ASP A 194 9.96 21.03 -18.18
CA ASP A 194 9.79 22.16 -17.27
C ASP A 194 11.07 22.56 -16.52
N SER A 195 11.47 23.82 -16.67
CA SER A 195 12.48 24.47 -15.83
C SER A 195 11.89 25.06 -14.55
N SER A 196 10.59 25.32 -14.48
CA SER A 196 9.89 25.93 -13.33
C SER A 196 9.69 24.96 -12.16
N ILE A 197 9.54 23.66 -12.41
CA ILE A 197 9.63 22.59 -11.39
C ILE A 197 10.93 22.73 -10.59
N ARG A 198 12.01 23.19 -11.22
CA ARG A 198 13.30 23.37 -10.57
C ARG A 198 13.30 24.57 -9.62
N ALA A 199 12.65 25.66 -10.01
CA ALA A 199 12.49 26.85 -9.17
C ALA A 199 11.55 26.60 -7.98
N SER A 200 10.42 25.93 -8.20
CA SER A 200 9.46 25.58 -7.14
C SER A 200 10.06 24.61 -6.10
N ALA A 201 10.81 23.59 -6.55
CA ALA A 201 11.52 22.71 -5.63
C ALA A 201 12.61 23.44 -4.82
N GLN A 202 13.22 24.50 -5.38
CA GLN A 202 14.23 25.31 -4.68
C GLN A 202 13.61 26.23 -3.60
N GLU A 203 12.43 26.79 -3.86
CA GLU A 203 11.75 27.67 -2.90
C GLU A 203 11.29 26.91 -1.66
N ILE A 204 10.80 25.67 -1.83
CA ILE A 204 10.43 24.77 -0.73
C ILE A 204 11.68 24.36 0.09
N THR A 205 12.84 24.16 -0.54
CA THR A 205 14.10 23.85 0.21
C THR A 205 14.64 24.97 1.09
N LYS A 206 14.17 26.23 0.94
CA LYS A 206 14.57 27.33 1.85
C LYS A 206 13.97 27.16 3.25
N HIS A 207 12.80 26.54 3.37
CA HIS A 207 12.24 26.14 4.65
C HIS A 207 12.73 24.72 4.98
N HIS A 208 13.78 24.67 5.81
CA HIS A 208 14.62 23.51 6.10
C HIS A 208 13.91 22.41 6.91
N ILE A 209 12.86 21.82 6.36
CA ILE A 209 12.30 20.57 6.89
C ILE A 209 12.84 19.44 6.01
N PRO A 210 13.51 18.42 6.56
CA PRO A 210 13.85 17.22 5.82
C PRO A 210 12.56 16.43 5.54
N VAL A 211 11.77 16.89 4.56
CA VAL A 211 10.49 16.29 4.16
C VAL A 211 10.63 14.79 3.93
N ILE A 212 11.75 14.33 3.36
CA ILE A 212 12.08 12.90 3.22
C ILE A 212 12.06 12.21 4.57
N ALA A 213 12.82 12.71 5.55
CA ALA A 213 12.94 12.09 6.86
C ALA A 213 11.59 12.06 7.58
N GLU A 214 10.78 13.11 7.44
CA GLU A 214 9.43 13.16 8.02
C GLU A 214 8.46 12.18 7.35
N VAL A 215 8.44 12.08 6.01
CA VAL A 215 7.62 11.09 5.29
C VAL A 215 8.01 9.67 5.70
N PHE A 216 9.32 9.37 5.74
CA PHE A 216 9.80 8.06 6.13
C PHE A 216 9.52 7.76 7.60
N LYS A 217 9.69 8.74 8.50
CA LYS A 217 9.40 8.59 9.93
C LYS A 217 7.92 8.35 10.17
N LEU A 218 7.04 9.14 9.55
CA LEU A 218 5.59 8.97 9.65
C LEU A 218 5.13 7.64 9.03
N GLY A 219 5.62 7.32 7.84
CA GLY A 219 5.30 6.06 7.16
C GLY A 219 5.77 4.84 7.97
N PHE A 220 7.00 4.86 8.47
CA PHE A 220 7.55 3.81 9.33
C PHE A 220 6.77 3.70 10.65
N PHE A 221 6.41 4.82 11.26
CA PHE A 221 5.59 4.85 12.48
C PHE A 221 4.23 4.20 12.26
N ILE A 222 3.49 4.60 11.21
CA ILE A 222 2.17 4.06 10.91
C ILE A 222 2.27 2.58 10.53
N LEU A 223 3.28 2.19 9.74
CA LEU A 223 3.50 0.79 9.38
C LEU A 223 3.76 -0.05 10.64
N SER A 224 4.70 0.40 11.47
CA SER A 224 5.08 -0.30 12.70
C SER A 224 3.88 -0.46 13.63
N ILE A 225 3.16 0.63 13.91
CA ILE A 225 2.00 0.57 14.81
C ILE A 225 0.88 -0.29 14.21
N SER A 226 0.65 -0.25 12.89
CA SER A 226 -0.34 -1.12 12.24
C SER A 226 0.01 -2.59 12.39
N ILE A 227 1.28 -2.96 12.19
CA ILE A 227 1.77 -4.33 12.38
C ILE A 227 1.60 -4.77 13.84
N PHE A 228 1.99 -3.94 14.81
CA PHE A 228 1.83 -4.26 16.23
C PHE A 228 0.35 -4.45 16.61
N ILE A 229 -0.53 -3.58 16.12
CA ILE A 229 -1.98 -3.69 16.38
C ILE A 229 -2.55 -4.95 15.73
N MET A 230 -2.17 -5.24 14.48
CA MET A 230 -2.62 -6.44 13.76
C MET A 230 -2.18 -7.72 14.49
N LEU A 231 -0.89 -7.84 14.83
CA LEU A 231 -0.35 -9.01 15.54
C LEU A 231 -0.96 -9.15 16.95
N GLY A 232 -1.16 -8.04 17.66
CA GLY A 232 -1.86 -8.05 18.95
C GLY A 232 -3.30 -8.52 18.82
N THR A 233 -4.01 -8.07 17.78
CA THR A 233 -5.40 -8.48 17.50
C THR A 233 -5.45 -9.97 17.15
N LEU A 234 -4.52 -10.47 16.33
CA LEU A 234 -4.40 -11.90 16.00
C LEU A 234 -4.14 -12.75 17.25
N GLY A 235 -3.23 -12.32 18.13
CA GLY A 235 -2.96 -13.03 19.38
C GLY A 235 -4.18 -13.12 20.29
N VAL A 236 -4.96 -12.04 20.39
CA VAL A 236 -6.22 -12.03 21.15
C VAL A 236 -7.30 -12.88 20.48
N HIS A 237 -7.34 -12.91 19.15
CA HIS A 237 -8.26 -13.73 18.38
C HIS A 237 -8.06 -15.22 18.66
N GLU A 238 -6.83 -15.72 18.51
CA GLU A 238 -6.49 -17.11 18.81
C GLU A 238 -6.73 -17.47 20.29
N LEU A 239 -6.45 -16.53 21.19
CA LEU A 239 -6.77 -16.72 22.61
C LEU A 239 -8.28 -16.93 22.84
N GLY A 240 -9.13 -16.25 22.08
CA GLY A 240 -10.59 -16.44 22.15
C GLY A 240 -11.00 -17.86 21.79
N HIS A 241 -10.48 -18.40 20.70
CA HIS A 241 -10.70 -19.81 20.33
C HIS A 241 -10.20 -20.78 21.39
N SER A 242 -8.99 -20.58 21.90
CA SER A 242 -8.39 -21.42 22.94
C SER A 242 -9.22 -21.42 24.23
N LEU A 243 -9.64 -20.24 24.70
CA LEU A 243 -10.47 -20.10 25.90
C LEU A 243 -11.83 -20.77 25.73
N ALA A 244 -12.48 -20.58 24.57
CA ALA A 244 -13.75 -21.24 24.29
C ALA A 244 -13.58 -22.77 24.19
N ALA A 245 -12.61 -23.27 23.42
CA ALA A 245 -12.33 -24.70 23.31
C ALA A 245 -12.12 -25.36 24.68
N LYS A 246 -11.33 -24.73 25.56
CA LYS A 246 -11.11 -25.19 26.93
C LYS A 246 -12.41 -25.22 27.75
N SER A 247 -13.29 -24.22 27.60
CA SER A 247 -14.57 -24.17 28.31
C SER A 247 -15.55 -25.27 27.87
N PHE A 248 -15.43 -25.76 26.64
CA PHE A 248 -16.20 -26.89 26.11
C PHE A 248 -15.51 -28.25 26.30
N GLY A 249 -14.37 -28.31 26.99
CA GLY A 249 -13.64 -29.55 27.23
C GLY A 249 -12.89 -30.10 26.00
N CYS A 250 -12.69 -29.28 24.96
CA CYS A 250 -11.98 -29.69 23.76
C CYS A 250 -10.45 -29.62 23.93
N SER A 251 -9.73 -30.51 23.26
CA SER A 251 -8.27 -30.42 23.15
C SER A 251 -7.91 -29.35 22.14
N HIS A 252 -6.91 -28.53 22.46
CA HIS A 252 -6.46 -27.43 21.62
C HIS A 252 -4.93 -27.34 21.59
N THR A 253 -4.40 -27.04 20.40
CA THR A 253 -3.00 -26.68 20.21
C THR A 253 -2.93 -25.42 19.36
N THR A 254 -2.46 -24.32 19.94
CA THR A 254 -2.22 -23.07 19.22
C THR A 254 -0.79 -23.09 18.69
N SER A 255 -0.64 -22.95 17.38
CA SER A 255 0.66 -22.79 16.74
C SER A 255 0.80 -21.39 16.16
N PHE A 256 1.95 -20.75 16.40
CA PHE A 256 2.30 -19.47 15.80
C PHE A 256 3.31 -19.71 14.68
N GLY A 257 2.83 -19.74 13.44
CA GLY A 257 3.67 -19.77 12.24
C GLY A 257 3.95 -18.36 11.70
N ILE A 258 4.95 -18.25 10.82
CA ILE A 258 5.23 -17.00 10.10
C ILE A 258 4.02 -16.71 9.19
N GLY A 259 3.20 -15.74 9.59
CA GLY A 259 2.05 -15.27 8.79
C GLY A 259 0.75 -16.04 8.98
N GLN A 260 0.73 -17.10 9.78
CA GLN A 260 -0.49 -17.84 10.13
C GLN A 260 -0.39 -18.28 11.60
N ALA A 261 -1.25 -17.73 12.44
CA ALA A 261 -1.54 -18.32 13.74
C ALA A 261 -2.78 -19.21 13.54
N VAL A 262 -2.69 -20.47 13.93
CA VAL A 262 -3.79 -21.42 13.80
C VAL A 262 -3.92 -22.19 15.11
N THR A 263 -5.11 -22.11 15.71
CA THR A 263 -5.51 -22.98 16.81
C THR A 263 -6.21 -24.21 16.24
N HIS A 264 -5.53 -25.36 16.30
CA HIS A 264 -6.17 -26.64 15.98
C HIS A 264 -7.01 -27.10 17.18
N ILE A 265 -8.29 -27.35 16.94
CA ILE A 265 -9.26 -27.72 17.98
C ILE A 265 -9.84 -29.09 17.63
N THR A 266 -9.82 -30.00 18.59
CA THR A 266 -10.42 -31.33 18.47
C THR A 266 -11.45 -31.51 19.57
N CYS A 267 -12.72 -31.67 19.18
CA CYS A 267 -13.86 -31.86 20.07
C CYS A 267 -14.50 -33.23 19.79
N GLU A 268 -14.80 -34.00 20.83
CA GLU A 268 -15.50 -35.30 20.70
C GLU A 268 -16.98 -35.15 20.30
N SER A 269 -17.57 -33.96 20.50
CA SER A 269 -18.96 -33.66 20.15
C SER A 269 -19.04 -32.36 19.34
N ALA A 270 -19.99 -32.30 18.40
CA ALA A 270 -20.22 -31.13 17.56
C ALA A 270 -20.90 -29.96 18.30
N SER A 271 -21.34 -30.16 19.54
CA SER A 271 -22.00 -29.14 20.35
C SER A 271 -21.03 -28.02 20.71
N GLY A 272 -21.35 -26.78 20.29
CA GLY A 272 -20.54 -25.59 20.59
C GLY A 272 -19.57 -25.18 19.49
N SER A 273 -19.47 -25.92 18.38
CA SER A 273 -18.56 -25.60 17.26
C SER A 273 -18.71 -24.16 16.75
N THR A 274 -19.93 -23.69 16.52
CA THR A 274 -20.19 -22.30 16.07
C THR A 274 -19.69 -21.27 17.08
N PHE A 275 -19.90 -21.50 18.38
CA PHE A 275 -19.47 -20.56 19.41
C PHE A 275 -17.95 -20.53 19.53
N ILE A 276 -17.30 -21.70 19.46
CA ILE A 276 -15.84 -21.81 19.45
C ILE A 276 -15.25 -21.10 18.23
N THR A 277 -15.86 -21.26 17.05
CA THR A 277 -15.45 -20.55 15.82
C THR A 277 -15.67 -19.04 15.91
N LEU A 278 -16.68 -18.54 16.63
CA LEU A 278 -16.87 -17.09 16.78
C LEU A 278 -16.10 -16.48 17.96
N ALA A 279 -15.56 -17.30 18.86
CA ALA A 279 -14.98 -16.82 20.11
C ALA A 279 -13.78 -15.87 19.89
N GLY A 280 -12.95 -16.13 18.89
CA GLY A 280 -11.82 -15.25 18.54
C GLY A 280 -12.28 -13.86 18.11
N PHE A 281 -13.25 -13.80 17.19
CA PHE A 281 -13.88 -12.55 16.76
C PHE A 281 -14.57 -11.81 17.93
N LEU A 282 -15.37 -12.51 18.73
CA LEU A 282 -16.10 -11.90 19.84
C LEU A 282 -15.15 -11.30 20.88
N LEU A 283 -14.09 -12.02 21.26
CA LEU A 283 -13.14 -11.54 22.26
C LEU A 283 -12.39 -10.29 21.78
N THR A 284 -11.94 -10.28 20.53
CA THR A 284 -11.26 -9.11 19.94
C THR A 284 -12.16 -7.90 19.83
N VAL A 285 -13.44 -8.08 19.46
CA VAL A 285 -14.44 -7.01 19.44
C VAL A 285 -14.68 -6.43 20.84
N ILE A 286 -14.86 -7.30 21.85
CA ILE A 286 -15.05 -6.86 23.25
C ILE A 286 -13.86 -6.02 23.72
N ILE A 287 -12.63 -6.49 23.48
CA ILE A 287 -11.42 -5.76 23.88
C ILE A 287 -11.29 -4.43 23.14
N SER A 288 -11.57 -4.40 21.84
CA SER A 288 -11.57 -3.15 21.07
C SER A 288 -12.58 -2.14 21.64
N LEU A 289 -13.81 -2.57 21.97
CA LEU A 289 -14.81 -1.71 22.59
C LEU A 289 -14.36 -1.19 23.96
N LEU A 290 -13.76 -2.04 24.80
CA LEU A 290 -13.21 -1.60 26.09
C LEU A 290 -12.14 -0.53 25.91
N ILE A 291 -11.19 -0.72 24.98
CA ILE A 291 -10.16 0.27 24.67
C ILE A 291 -10.78 1.56 24.13
N TYR A 292 -11.82 1.47 23.30
CA TYR A 292 -12.52 2.63 22.76
C TYR A 292 -13.19 3.47 23.85
N PHE A 293 -13.89 2.85 24.79
CA PHE A 293 -14.63 3.58 25.82
C PHE A 293 -13.76 4.05 26.99
N MET A 294 -12.72 3.27 27.36
CA MET A 294 -11.85 3.59 28.48
C MET A 294 -10.63 4.45 28.08
N GLY A 295 -10.27 4.43 26.81
CA GLY A 295 -9.04 5.04 26.30
C GLY A 295 -9.13 6.54 26.03
N ASN A 296 -7.96 7.18 26.01
CA ASN A 296 -7.80 8.53 25.48
C ASN A 296 -7.96 8.56 23.94
N ASP A 297 -7.82 9.73 23.33
CA ASP A 297 -8.00 9.89 21.89
C ASP A 297 -7.05 9.04 21.04
N PHE A 298 -5.84 8.75 21.51
CA PHE A 298 -4.93 7.85 20.81
C PHE A 298 -5.38 6.40 20.91
N ALA A 299 -5.73 5.93 22.11
CA ALA A 299 -6.27 4.59 22.35
C ALA A 299 -7.56 4.33 21.56
N LYS A 300 -8.44 5.33 21.43
CA LYS A 300 -9.62 5.25 20.56
C LYS A 300 -9.27 4.95 19.10
N ARG A 301 -8.16 5.48 18.59
CA ARG A 301 -7.73 5.23 17.19
C ARG A 301 -7.18 3.81 17.04
N ILE A 302 -6.41 3.35 18.02
CA ILE A 302 -5.98 1.96 18.12
C ILE A 302 -7.20 1.03 18.13
N ALA A 303 -8.23 1.36 18.92
CA ALA A 303 -9.45 0.56 18.99
C ALA A 303 -10.15 0.43 17.63
N HIS A 304 -10.26 1.51 16.83
CA HIS A 304 -10.81 1.42 15.46
C HIS A 304 -9.99 0.47 14.59
N MET A 305 -8.65 0.57 14.64
CA MET A 305 -7.78 -0.33 13.89
C MET A 305 -7.93 -1.79 14.36
N MET A 306 -7.99 -2.04 15.67
CA MET A 306 -8.22 -3.38 16.24
C MET A 306 -9.58 -3.95 15.79
N PHE A 307 -10.63 -3.14 15.78
CA PHE A 307 -11.96 -3.55 15.30
C PHE A 307 -11.95 -3.88 13.81
N GLY A 308 -11.22 -3.09 13.02
CA GLY A 308 -10.99 -3.39 11.62
C GLY A 308 -10.25 -4.73 11.45
N PHE A 309 -9.09 -4.88 12.06
CA PHE A 309 -8.30 -6.11 11.95
C PHE A 309 -9.03 -7.34 12.49
N SER A 310 -9.87 -7.21 13.53
CA SER A 310 -10.64 -8.36 14.04
C SER A 310 -11.60 -8.93 13.00
N MET A 311 -12.25 -8.06 12.21
CA MET A 311 -13.09 -8.49 11.09
C MET A 311 -12.31 -9.14 9.96
N LEU A 312 -11.08 -8.69 9.66
CA LEU A 312 -10.23 -9.32 8.63
C LEU A 312 -9.70 -10.67 9.05
N ILE A 313 -9.27 -10.79 10.30
CA ILE A 313 -8.73 -12.04 10.83
C ILE A 313 -9.84 -13.10 10.91
N ALA A 314 -11.05 -12.70 11.29
CA ALA A 314 -12.20 -13.60 11.38
C ALA A 314 -12.79 -14.04 10.02
N LEU A 315 -12.24 -13.63 8.87
CA LEU A 315 -12.80 -14.01 7.57
C LEU A 315 -12.84 -15.52 7.39
N ASP A 316 -11.76 -16.21 7.77
CA ASP A 316 -11.68 -17.67 7.66
C ASP A 316 -12.73 -18.35 8.57
N ASP A 317 -12.93 -17.86 9.80
CA ASP A 317 -14.01 -18.32 10.68
C ASP A 317 -15.39 -18.19 10.03
N PHE A 318 -15.68 -17.05 9.41
CA PHE A 318 -16.94 -16.85 8.71
C PHE A 318 -17.09 -17.80 7.52
N THR A 319 -16.00 -18.11 6.80
CA THR A 319 -16.06 -19.11 5.72
C THR A 319 -16.32 -20.52 6.24
N VAL A 320 -15.75 -20.91 7.38
CA VAL A 320 -16.03 -22.20 8.05
C VAL A 320 -17.51 -22.31 8.43
N LEU A 321 -18.12 -21.20 8.82
CA LEU A 321 -19.57 -21.10 9.09
C LEU A 321 -20.44 -21.06 7.82
N SER A 322 -19.87 -21.29 6.64
CA SER A 322 -20.57 -21.23 5.34
C SER A 322 -21.25 -19.88 5.08
N THR A 323 -20.65 -18.79 5.57
CA THR A 323 -21.15 -17.43 5.35
C THR A 323 -21.12 -17.09 3.86
N PRO A 324 -22.19 -16.51 3.28
CA PRO A 324 -22.21 -16.13 1.87
C PRO A 324 -21.07 -15.19 1.49
N TYR A 325 -20.49 -15.37 0.30
CA TYR A 325 -19.37 -14.55 -0.19
C TYR A 325 -19.67 -13.04 -0.18
N SER A 326 -20.93 -12.64 -0.42
CA SER A 326 -21.34 -11.24 -0.35
C SER A 326 -21.20 -10.64 1.06
N ALA A 327 -21.50 -11.40 2.10
CA ALA A 327 -21.32 -10.96 3.49
C ALA A 327 -19.85 -10.91 3.88
N VAL A 328 -19.05 -11.89 3.45
CA VAL A 328 -17.58 -11.87 3.61
C VAL A 328 -16.97 -10.64 2.93
N THR A 329 -17.42 -10.32 1.70
CA THR A 329 -16.98 -9.13 0.98
C THR A 329 -17.38 -7.83 1.70
N ALA A 330 -18.59 -7.77 2.25
CA ALA A 330 -19.04 -6.63 3.03
C ALA A 330 -18.17 -6.43 4.29
N LEU A 331 -17.80 -7.52 4.99
CA LEU A 331 -16.91 -7.47 6.15
C LEU A 331 -15.52 -6.93 5.78
N ILE A 332 -14.97 -7.32 4.64
CA ILE A 332 -13.68 -6.79 4.14
C ILE A 332 -13.77 -5.27 3.93
N VAL A 333 -14.84 -4.79 3.30
CA VAL A 333 -15.03 -3.35 3.04
C VAL A 333 -15.19 -2.58 4.34
N VAL A 334 -16.05 -3.05 5.25
CA VAL A 334 -16.27 -2.42 6.55
C VAL A 334 -14.98 -2.39 7.35
N SER A 335 -14.25 -3.49 7.41
CA SER A 335 -12.93 -3.55 8.06
C SER A 335 -11.97 -2.50 7.50
N SER A 336 -11.86 -2.44 6.18
CA SER A 336 -10.98 -1.51 5.49
C SER A 336 -11.29 -0.06 5.89
N ILE A 337 -12.58 0.29 5.98
CA ILE A 337 -13.02 1.62 6.44
C ILE A 337 -12.54 1.90 7.87
N PHE A 338 -12.69 0.96 8.80
CA PHE A 338 -12.27 1.14 10.20
C PHE A 338 -10.75 1.27 10.34
N ILE A 339 -9.97 0.47 9.63
CA ILE A 339 -8.49 0.55 9.60
C ILE A 339 -8.07 1.91 9.02
N GLY A 340 -8.60 2.27 7.85
CA GLY A 340 -8.29 3.52 7.18
C GLY A 340 -8.63 4.73 8.05
N TYR A 341 -9.81 4.74 8.67
CA TYR A 341 -10.23 5.80 9.59
C TYR A 341 -9.29 5.94 10.79
N GLY A 342 -8.88 4.82 11.41
CA GLY A 342 -7.91 4.81 12.50
C GLY A 342 -6.58 5.45 12.09
N ILE A 343 -6.04 5.04 10.92
CA ILE A 343 -4.79 5.58 10.39
C ILE A 343 -4.92 7.07 10.04
N VAL A 344 -5.98 7.50 9.36
CA VAL A 344 -6.22 8.92 9.02
C VAL A 344 -6.21 9.79 10.27
N ARG A 345 -6.87 9.34 11.35
CA ARG A 345 -6.83 10.10 12.60
C ARG A 345 -5.42 10.16 13.17
N ILE A 346 -4.67 9.05 13.19
CA ILE A 346 -3.27 9.03 13.64
C ILE A 346 -2.43 10.06 12.86
N VAL A 347 -2.52 10.07 11.53
CA VAL A 347 -1.85 11.06 10.67
C VAL A 347 -2.23 12.49 11.07
N LYS A 348 -3.52 12.79 11.18
CA LYS A 348 -4.00 14.13 11.53
C LYS A 348 -3.42 14.65 12.85
N ASN A 349 -3.22 13.79 13.85
CA ASN A 349 -2.69 14.22 15.14
C ASN A 349 -1.18 14.36 15.14
N TYR A 350 -0.48 13.54 14.36
CA TYR A 350 0.93 13.78 14.09
C TYR A 350 1.15 15.15 13.45
N GLU A 351 0.30 15.53 12.48
CA GLU A 351 0.37 16.86 11.85
C GLU A 351 0.10 18.01 12.82
N LEU A 352 -0.89 17.87 13.72
CA LEU A 352 -1.22 18.90 14.72
C LEU A 352 -0.07 19.09 15.72
N GLU A 353 0.44 18.00 16.30
CA GLU A 353 1.56 18.06 17.25
C GLU A 353 2.82 18.65 16.61
N TYR A 354 3.07 18.33 15.34
CA TYR A 354 4.18 18.89 14.58
C TYR A 354 4.01 20.40 14.32
N SER A 355 2.81 20.84 13.98
CA SER A 355 2.50 22.26 13.76
C SER A 355 2.69 23.08 15.04
N ASP A 356 2.27 22.55 16.19
CA ASP A 356 2.43 23.22 17.49
C ASP A 356 3.92 23.33 17.88
N TYR A 357 4.70 22.29 17.60
CA TYR A 357 6.15 22.29 17.81
C TYR A 357 6.84 23.38 16.97
N GLU A 358 6.53 23.48 15.67
CA GLU A 358 7.07 24.54 14.80
C GLU A 358 6.69 25.95 15.29
N ALA A 359 5.43 26.14 15.69
CA ALA A 359 4.98 27.42 16.21
C ALA A 359 5.75 27.82 17.49
N SER A 360 6.02 26.86 18.38
CA SER A 360 6.79 27.10 19.60
C SER A 360 8.27 27.40 19.33
N ALA A 361 8.88 26.72 18.36
CA ALA A 361 10.29 26.89 17.99
C ALA A 361 10.57 28.24 17.29
N HIS A 362 9.55 28.85 16.67
CA HIS A 362 9.65 30.19 16.09
C HIS A 362 9.35 31.31 17.08
N ALA A 363 8.71 30.99 18.22
CA ALA A 363 8.41 31.96 19.27
C ALA A 363 9.57 32.13 20.28
N SER A 364 10.52 31.19 20.33
CA SER A 364 11.77 31.23 21.09
C SER A 364 12.93 31.79 20.28
#